data_AF-A0A7Y3LLA8-F1
#
_entry.id   AF-A0A7Y3LLA8-F1
#
_cell.length_a   1.000
_cell.length_b   1.000
_cell.length_c   1.000
_cell.angle_alpha   90.00
_cell.angle_beta   90.00
_cell.angle_gamma   90.00
#
_symmetry.space_group_name_H-M   'P 1'
#
loop_
_entity.id
_entity.type
_entity.pdbx_description
1 polymer ?
#
loop_
_entity_poly.entity_id
_entity_poly.type
_entity_poly.pdbx_seq_one_letter_code
_entity_poly.pdbx_strand_id
1 'polypeptide(L)'
;MIPRHESNRLVSEIKEVERWKEHTSRRDLRIMLCDGGGAGICISSISKLLLNNGVQTSISHSFSQQRQAQEANVFNADLCIVVGLEDSDKLSSLLVTLSYYSGYSYVSLPAKNLVEEIEQGFKQLFGAGKSRAGGLSLPVLRETKMPTLICTFTSPSFLLQNLAEITQILDNSILNWSTSTVKH
;
A
#
# COMPACT_ATOMS: atom_id res chain seq x y z
N MET A 1 -11.43 -13.46 -38.18
CA MET A 1 -12.32 -13.25 -37.02
C MET A 1 -11.42 -12.86 -35.85
N ILE A 2 -11.31 -11.56 -35.56
CA ILE A 2 -10.40 -11.03 -34.53
C ILE A 2 -11.15 -11.08 -33.19
N PRO A 3 -10.62 -11.66 -32.11
CA PRO A 3 -11.31 -11.67 -30.83
C PRO A 3 -11.22 -10.27 -30.20
N ARG A 4 -12.39 -9.65 -30.01
CA ARG A 4 -12.59 -8.44 -29.20
C ARG A 4 -12.31 -8.77 -27.73
N HIS A 5 -11.13 -8.42 -27.23
CA HIS A 5 -10.77 -8.53 -25.81
C HIS A 5 -10.50 -7.16 -25.16
N GLU A 6 -11.12 -6.09 -25.68
CA GLU A 6 -11.07 -4.74 -25.13
C GLU A 6 -12.48 -4.18 -25.02
N SER A 7 -13.19 -4.38 -23.90
CA SER A 7 -14.29 -3.52 -23.44
C SER A 7 -14.98 -4.13 -22.22
N ASN A 8 -14.27 -4.23 -21.09
CA ASN A 8 -14.94 -4.21 -19.78
C ASN A 8 -13.97 -3.82 -18.64
N ARG A 9 -13.11 -2.81 -18.86
CA ARG A 9 -12.49 -2.13 -17.71
C ARG A 9 -13.61 -1.44 -16.95
N LEU A 10 -13.77 -1.78 -15.67
CA LEU A 10 -14.84 -1.21 -14.86
C LEU A 10 -14.57 0.28 -14.63
N VAL A 11 -15.64 1.08 -14.56
CA VAL A 11 -15.56 2.53 -14.34
C VAL A 11 -14.78 2.88 -13.07
N SER A 12 -14.77 2.00 -12.06
CA SER A 12 -13.94 2.15 -10.85
C SER A 12 -12.44 2.04 -11.15
N GLU A 13 -12.02 1.06 -11.94
CA GLU A 13 -10.63 0.88 -12.37
C GLU A 13 -10.18 2.06 -13.25
N ILE A 14 -11.06 2.51 -14.14
CA ILE A 14 -10.77 3.66 -15.01
C ILE A 14 -10.60 4.93 -14.18
N LYS A 15 -11.50 5.20 -13.22
CA LYS A 15 -11.41 6.38 -12.34
C LYS A 15 -10.17 6.35 -11.45
N GLU A 16 -9.77 5.19 -10.94
CA GLU A 16 -8.56 5.03 -10.13
C GLU A 16 -7.31 5.29 -10.98
N VAL A 17 -7.26 4.74 -12.20
CA VAL A 17 -6.16 4.96 -13.15
C VAL A 17 -6.12 6.40 -13.66
N GLU A 18 -7.25 7.06 -13.88
CA GLU A 18 -7.31 8.46 -14.32
C GLU A 18 -6.83 9.42 -13.24
N ARG A 19 -7.30 9.28 -11.99
CA ARG A 19 -6.78 10.05 -10.85
C ARG A 19 -5.28 9.90 -10.68
N TRP A 20 -4.79 8.67 -10.88
CA TRP A 20 -3.37 8.37 -10.78
C TRP A 20 -2.50 9.11 -11.80
N LYS A 21 -3.02 9.37 -13.00
CA LYS A 21 -2.28 10.08 -14.05
C LYS A 21 -2.13 11.58 -13.82
N GLU A 22 -2.89 12.17 -12.90
CA GLU A 22 -2.89 13.62 -12.68
C GLU A 22 -1.66 14.10 -11.87
N HIS A 23 -0.91 13.19 -11.23
CA HIS A 23 0.27 13.56 -10.46
C HIS A 23 1.51 13.69 -11.35
N THR A 24 1.96 14.92 -11.56
CA THR A 24 3.19 15.22 -12.31
C THR A 24 4.46 15.17 -11.45
N SER A 25 4.33 15.13 -10.13
CA SER A 25 5.43 15.16 -9.17
C SER A 25 5.11 14.43 -7.87
N ARG A 26 6.10 13.74 -7.32
CA ARG A 26 6.02 13.07 -6.01
C ARG A 26 5.61 14.01 -4.87
N ARG A 27 5.94 15.30 -4.96
CA ARG A 27 5.62 16.30 -3.92
C ARG A 27 4.13 16.63 -3.83
N ASP A 28 3.37 16.30 -4.87
CA ASP A 28 1.93 16.55 -4.92
C ASP A 28 1.12 15.40 -4.30
N LEU A 29 1.80 14.31 -3.90
CA LEU A 29 1.15 13.16 -3.29
C LEU A 29 0.74 13.44 -1.86
N ARG A 30 -0.49 13.03 -1.55
CA ARG A 30 -1.07 12.94 -0.21
C ARG A 30 -1.19 11.48 0.18
N ILE A 31 -0.43 11.06 1.17
CA ILE A 31 -0.41 9.68 1.64
C ILE A 31 -1.07 9.60 3.00
N MET A 32 -2.12 8.78 3.10
CA MET A 32 -2.71 8.40 4.37
C MET A 32 -1.98 7.18 4.93
N LEU A 33 -1.47 7.29 6.16
CA LEU A 33 -0.87 6.19 6.89
C LEU A 33 -1.81 5.74 8.00
N CYS A 34 -2.18 4.47 8.05
CA CYS A 34 -3.14 3.93 9.00
C CYS A 34 -2.48 2.91 9.93
N ASP A 35 -2.78 3.00 11.22
CA ASP A 35 -2.35 2.01 12.21
C ASP A 35 -3.20 0.74 12.14
N GLY A 36 -2.62 -0.32 11.57
CA GLY A 36 -3.20 -1.66 11.55
C GLY A 36 -3.03 -2.42 12.87
N GLY A 37 -2.36 -1.82 13.87
CA GLY A 37 -2.09 -2.37 15.19
C GLY A 37 -0.60 -2.67 15.41
N GLY A 38 -0.03 -2.10 16.47
CA GLY A 38 1.32 -2.46 16.96
C GLY A 38 2.50 -2.00 16.11
N ALA A 39 2.28 -1.23 15.04
CA ALA A 39 3.33 -0.76 14.13
C ALA A 39 3.53 0.77 14.13
N GLY A 40 3.06 1.47 15.18
CA GLY A 40 3.08 2.94 15.25
C GLY A 40 4.47 3.58 15.06
N ILE A 41 5.55 2.91 15.50
CA ILE A 41 6.92 3.40 15.25
C ILE A 41 7.29 3.36 13.77
N CYS A 42 6.86 2.32 13.04
CA CYS A 42 7.08 2.21 11.60
C CYS A 42 6.31 3.30 10.85
N ILE A 43 5.04 3.49 11.20
CA ILE A 43 4.20 4.56 10.63
C ILE A 43 4.84 5.94 10.85
N SER A 44 5.33 6.20 12.06
CA SER A 44 5.98 7.47 12.38
C SER A 44 7.27 7.67 11.58
N SER A 45 8.07 6.63 11.40
CA SER A 45 9.30 6.68 10.60
C SER A 45 9.03 6.89 9.11
N ILE A 46 8.04 6.18 8.55
CA ILE A 46 7.58 6.36 7.17
C ILE A 46 7.08 7.79 6.97
N SER A 47 6.21 8.27 7.87
CA SER A 47 5.68 9.63 7.79
C SER A 47 6.78 10.68 7.77
N LYS A 48 7.75 10.59 8.69
CA LYS A 48 8.90 11.51 8.75
C LYS A 48 9.73 11.47 7.48
N LEU A 49 10.03 10.29 6.95
CA LEU A 49 10.82 10.15 5.73
C LEU A 49 10.08 10.76 4.52
N LEU A 50 8.80 10.46 4.36
CA LEU A 50 7.96 11.00 3.30
C LEU A 50 7.84 12.53 3.37
N LEU A 51 7.61 13.08 4.57
CA LEU A 51 7.58 14.54 4.80
C LEU A 51 8.91 15.19 4.44
N ASN A 52 10.04 14.60 4.82
CA ASN A 52 11.37 15.10 4.45
C ASN A 52 11.61 15.08 2.94
N ASN A 53 10.93 14.17 2.22
CA ASN A 53 10.95 14.08 0.77
C ASN A 53 9.88 14.97 0.09
N GLY A 54 9.16 15.79 0.87
CA GLY A 54 8.18 16.76 0.38
C GLY A 54 6.81 16.18 0.06
N VAL A 55 6.51 14.96 0.51
CA VAL A 55 5.20 14.32 0.37
C VAL A 55 4.30 14.77 1.52
N GLN A 56 3.02 15.06 1.24
CA GLN A 56 2.05 15.37 2.29
C GLN A 56 1.59 14.07 2.94
N THR A 57 1.64 13.98 4.27
CA THR A 57 1.18 12.80 5.00
C THR A 57 0.14 13.15 6.05
N SER A 58 -0.76 12.20 6.32
CA SER A 58 -1.64 12.21 7.48
C SER A 58 -1.65 10.82 8.11
N ILE A 59 -1.83 10.75 9.43
CA ILE A 59 -1.85 9.50 10.18
C ILE A 59 -3.23 9.28 10.79
N SER A 60 -3.86 8.17 10.45
CA SER A 60 -5.06 7.67 11.11
C SER A 60 -4.66 6.81 12.31
N HIS A 61 -5.06 7.23 13.51
CA HIS A 61 -4.91 6.47 14.76
C HIS A 61 -6.12 5.58 15.07
N SER A 62 -7.14 5.56 14.19
CA SER A 62 -8.31 4.70 14.37
C SER A 62 -7.95 3.24 14.15
N PHE A 63 -8.39 2.35 15.06
CA PHE A 63 -8.29 0.89 14.91
C PHE A 63 -9.41 0.29 14.03
N SER A 64 -10.39 1.08 13.61
CA SER A 64 -11.47 0.63 12.73
C SER A 64 -11.09 0.85 11.27
N GLN A 65 -11.04 -0.25 10.51
CA GLN A 65 -10.74 -0.23 9.07
C GLN A 65 -11.72 0.64 8.25
N GLN A 66 -13.00 0.66 8.63
CA GLN A 66 -14.01 1.53 8.00
C GLN A 66 -13.72 3.01 8.28
N ARG A 67 -13.35 3.36 9.52
CA ARG A 67 -12.97 4.74 9.85
C ARG A 67 -11.67 5.15 9.17
N GLN A 68 -10.68 4.26 9.10
CA GLN A 68 -9.46 4.49 8.32
C GLN A 68 -9.77 4.83 6.86
N ALA A 69 -10.66 4.06 6.22
CA ALA A 69 -11.09 4.34 4.85
C ALA A 69 -11.81 5.70 4.73
N GLN A 70 -12.68 6.03 5.68
CA GLN A 70 -13.36 7.33 5.71
C GLN A 70 -12.37 8.49 5.87
N GLU A 71 -11.40 8.37 6.78
CA GLU A 71 -10.36 9.37 7.00
C GLU A 71 -9.48 9.55 5.77
N ALA A 72 -9.05 8.45 5.12
CA ALA A 72 -8.31 8.50 3.87
C ALA A 72 -9.10 9.22 2.76
N ASN A 73 -10.40 8.92 2.65
CA ASN A 73 -11.29 9.55 1.69
C ASN A 73 -11.52 11.05 1.97
N VAL A 74 -11.66 11.44 3.24
CA VAL A 74 -11.83 12.85 3.66
C VAL A 74 -10.55 13.64 3.44
N PHE A 75 -9.39 13.06 3.77
CA PHE A 75 -8.08 13.63 3.45
C PHE A 75 -7.83 13.71 1.94
N ASN A 76 -8.67 13.04 1.15
CA ASN A 76 -8.55 12.91 -0.29
C ASN A 76 -7.16 12.36 -0.66
N ALA A 77 -6.72 11.33 0.05
CA ALA A 77 -5.41 10.72 -0.17
C ALA A 77 -5.28 10.18 -1.60
N ASP A 78 -4.08 10.23 -2.14
CA ASP A 78 -3.72 9.66 -3.44
C ASP A 78 -3.21 8.21 -3.26
N LEU A 79 -2.74 7.86 -2.05
CA LEU A 79 -2.39 6.51 -1.61
C LEU A 79 -2.76 6.32 -0.13
N CYS A 80 -3.27 5.15 0.23
CA CYS A 80 -3.46 4.75 1.62
C CYS A 80 -2.59 3.50 1.95
N ILE A 81 -1.85 3.58 3.05
CA ILE A 81 -0.98 2.49 3.53
C ILE A 81 -1.36 2.16 4.96
N VAL A 82 -1.84 0.94 5.18
CA VAL A 82 -2.08 0.39 6.51
C VAL A 82 -0.85 -0.42 6.92
N VAL A 83 -0.29 -0.14 8.08
CA VAL A 83 0.86 -0.88 8.62
C VAL A 83 0.50 -1.49 9.96
N GLY A 84 0.73 -2.78 10.14
CA GLY A 84 0.39 -3.47 11.39
C GLY A 84 1.26 -4.68 11.68
N LEU A 85 0.93 -5.37 12.76
CA LEU A 85 1.48 -6.66 13.13
C LEU A 85 0.46 -7.76 12.80
N GLU A 86 0.95 -8.94 12.44
CA GLU A 86 0.09 -10.11 12.26
C GLU A 86 -0.38 -10.62 13.63
N ASP A 87 -1.69 -10.83 13.76
CA ASP A 87 -2.35 -11.15 15.03
C ASP A 87 -2.28 -12.66 15.38
N SER A 88 -1.37 -13.41 14.74
CA SER A 88 -1.33 -14.87 14.89
C SER A 88 0.04 -15.43 15.20
N ASP A 89 0.11 -16.22 16.28
CA ASP A 89 1.19 -17.15 16.66
C ASP A 89 1.40 -18.30 15.66
N LYS A 90 1.08 -18.07 14.38
CA LYS A 90 1.34 -19.07 13.34
C LYS A 90 2.83 -19.10 13.11
N LEU A 91 3.40 -20.31 13.17
CA LEU A 91 4.74 -20.63 12.69
C LEU A 91 4.78 -20.49 11.16
N SER A 92 4.55 -19.28 10.66
CA SER A 92 4.67 -18.92 9.27
C SER A 92 6.13 -18.63 8.99
N SER A 93 6.66 -19.17 7.89
CA SER A 93 7.99 -18.80 7.42
C SER A 93 8.03 -17.37 6.87
N LEU A 94 6.87 -16.73 6.67
CA LEU A 94 6.72 -15.36 6.22
C LEU A 94 7.01 -14.38 7.36
N LEU A 95 7.77 -13.34 7.04
CA LEU A 95 8.07 -12.22 7.92
C LEU A 95 7.17 -11.02 7.62
N VAL A 96 6.72 -10.90 6.37
CA VAL A 96 5.87 -9.80 5.89
C VAL A 96 4.77 -10.32 4.98
N THR A 97 3.54 -9.84 5.18
CA THR A 97 2.44 -10.03 4.23
C THR A 97 2.01 -8.67 3.69
N LEU A 98 1.82 -8.61 2.37
CA LEU A 98 1.36 -7.43 1.66
C LEU A 98 0.03 -7.74 0.99
N SER A 99 -0.94 -6.83 1.11
CA SER A 99 -2.26 -7.02 0.53
C SER A 99 -2.74 -5.80 -0.22
N TYR A 100 -3.46 -6.04 -1.32
CA TYR A 100 -4.15 -5.02 -2.12
C TYR A 100 -5.60 -5.45 -2.36
N TYR A 101 -6.45 -4.52 -2.80
CA TYR A 101 -7.83 -4.87 -3.11
C TYR A 101 -7.90 -5.78 -4.34
N SER A 102 -8.46 -6.97 -4.13
CA SER A 102 -8.87 -7.89 -5.18
C SER A 102 -10.24 -8.45 -4.79
N GLY A 103 -11.28 -7.99 -5.46
CA GLY A 103 -12.64 -8.46 -5.28
C GLY A 103 -13.15 -9.21 -6.51
N TYR A 104 -14.43 -9.61 -6.45
CA TYR A 104 -15.08 -10.31 -7.56
C TYR A 104 -15.15 -9.47 -8.84
N SER A 105 -15.37 -8.16 -8.70
CA SER A 105 -15.61 -7.28 -9.83
C SER A 105 -14.34 -6.63 -10.37
N TYR A 106 -13.41 -6.20 -9.50
CA TYR A 106 -12.21 -5.46 -9.94
C TYR A 106 -10.99 -5.71 -9.06
N VAL A 107 -9.82 -5.34 -9.58
CA VAL A 107 -8.54 -5.34 -8.86
C VAL A 107 -7.93 -3.94 -8.92
N SER A 108 -7.43 -3.42 -7.80
CA SER A 108 -6.67 -2.15 -7.83
C SER A 108 -5.29 -2.41 -8.44
N LEU A 109 -5.16 -2.20 -9.76
CA LEU A 109 -3.89 -2.37 -10.47
C LEU A 109 -2.77 -1.47 -9.93
N PRO A 110 -3.01 -0.17 -9.62
CA PRO A 110 -1.96 0.67 -9.06
C PRO A 110 -1.47 0.14 -7.69
N ALA A 111 -2.37 -0.32 -6.82
CA ALA A 111 -1.99 -0.90 -5.53
C ALA A 111 -1.28 -2.25 -5.71
N LYS A 112 -1.74 -3.10 -6.64
CA LYS A 112 -1.11 -4.37 -6.97
C LYS A 112 0.34 -4.18 -7.41
N ASN A 113 0.59 -3.28 -8.36
CA ASN A 113 1.93 -3.01 -8.88
C ASN A 113 2.86 -2.52 -7.76
N LEU A 114 2.38 -1.59 -6.93
CA LEU A 114 3.14 -1.10 -5.78
C LEU A 114 3.44 -2.21 -4.76
N VAL A 115 2.46 -3.05 -4.44
CA VAL A 115 2.63 -4.20 -3.55
C VAL A 115 3.66 -5.19 -4.10
N GLU A 116 3.60 -5.52 -5.39
CA GLU A 116 4.57 -6.40 -6.03
C GLU A 116 5.98 -5.81 -6.00
N GLU A 117 6.12 -4.49 -6.21
CA GLU A 117 7.40 -3.81 -6.11
C GLU A 117 7.98 -3.85 -4.69
N ILE A 118 7.17 -3.54 -3.67
CA ILE A 118 7.56 -3.63 -2.26
C ILE A 118 7.96 -5.08 -1.91
N GLU A 119 7.20 -6.06 -2.40
CA GLU A 119 7.48 -7.49 -2.17
C GLU A 119 8.86 -7.87 -2.73
N GLN A 120 9.24 -7.36 -3.91
CA GLN A 120 10.57 -7.60 -4.48
C GLN A 120 11.68 -6.98 -3.61
N GLY A 121 11.48 -5.77 -3.09
CA GLY A 121 12.39 -5.17 -2.12
C GLY A 121 12.56 -6.04 -0.88
N PHE A 122 11.48 -6.58 -0.34
CA PHE A 122 11.54 -7.49 0.81
C PHE A 122 12.16 -8.85 0.48
N LYS A 123 11.95 -9.39 -0.74
CA LYS A 123 12.62 -10.62 -1.19
C LYS A 123 14.13 -10.43 -1.27
N GLN A 124 14.60 -9.26 -1.69
CA GLN A 124 16.03 -8.93 -1.72
C GLN A 124 16.61 -8.78 -0.31
N LEU A 125 15.87 -8.15 0.61
CA LEU A 125 16.33 -7.89 1.96
C LEU A 125 16.30 -9.13 2.87
N PHE A 126 15.20 -9.89 2.84
CA PHE A 126 14.96 -11.00 3.77
C PHE A 126 15.14 -12.38 3.15
N GLY A 127 15.22 -12.46 1.82
CA GLY A 127 15.28 -13.71 1.07
C GLY A 127 13.93 -14.14 0.47
N ALA A 128 14.01 -14.97 -0.57
CA ALA A 128 12.83 -15.50 -1.25
C ALA A 128 11.93 -16.31 -0.29
N GLY A 129 10.62 -16.11 -0.41
CA GLY A 129 9.63 -16.81 0.42
C GLY A 129 9.50 -16.27 1.85
N LYS A 130 10.11 -15.12 2.17
CA LYS A 130 9.91 -14.40 3.45
C LYS A 130 8.88 -13.29 3.37
N SER A 131 8.48 -12.89 2.17
CA SER A 131 7.37 -11.97 1.94
C SER A 131 6.36 -12.61 0.99
N ARG A 132 5.10 -12.18 1.09
CA ARG A 132 4.04 -12.60 0.17
C ARG A 132 3.10 -11.44 -0.13
N ALA A 133 2.89 -11.17 -1.41
CA ALA A 133 1.81 -10.33 -1.92
C ALA A 133 0.54 -11.15 -2.19
N GLY A 134 -0.63 -10.61 -1.84
CA GLY A 134 -1.92 -11.27 -2.11
C GLY A 134 -3.09 -10.30 -2.24
N GLY A 135 -4.07 -10.67 -3.08
CA GLY A 135 -5.32 -9.92 -3.18
C GLY A 135 -6.27 -10.26 -2.03
N LEU A 136 -6.86 -9.24 -1.38
CA LEU A 136 -7.87 -9.37 -0.32
C LEU A 136 -9.05 -8.43 -0.54
N SER A 137 -10.15 -8.66 0.17
CA SER A 137 -11.37 -7.84 0.15
C SER A 137 -11.74 -7.33 1.56
N LEU A 138 -10.75 -6.79 2.28
CA LEU A 138 -10.94 -6.20 3.62
C LEU A 138 -11.65 -4.84 3.54
N PRO A 139 -12.40 -4.40 4.57
CA PRO A 139 -13.13 -3.13 4.57
C PRO A 139 -12.29 -1.93 4.14
N VAL A 140 -11.08 -1.74 4.70
CA VAL A 140 -10.21 -0.61 4.34
C VAL A 140 -9.76 -0.64 2.88
N LEU A 141 -9.56 -1.83 2.31
CA LEU A 141 -9.17 -2.00 0.90
C LEU A 141 -10.35 -1.74 -0.06
N ARG A 142 -11.57 -2.06 0.36
CA ARG A 142 -12.77 -1.98 -0.46
C ARG A 142 -13.42 -0.60 -0.45
N GLU A 143 -13.30 0.12 0.66
CA GLU A 143 -14.08 1.35 0.93
C GLU A 143 -13.30 2.64 0.65
N THR A 144 -11.99 2.54 0.42
CA THR A 144 -11.15 3.65 -0.03
C THR A 144 -11.40 3.97 -1.51
N LYS A 145 -11.24 5.24 -1.87
CA LYS A 145 -11.41 5.77 -3.24
C LYS A 145 -10.08 5.98 -3.97
N MET A 146 -9.02 5.42 -3.42
CA MET A 146 -7.64 5.52 -3.90
C MET A 146 -6.94 4.17 -3.72
N PRO A 147 -5.82 3.94 -4.42
CA PRO A 147 -4.97 2.77 -4.20
C PRO A 147 -4.68 2.60 -2.71
N THR A 148 -4.90 1.39 -2.21
CA THR A 148 -4.71 1.07 -0.80
C THR A 148 -3.97 -0.25 -0.65
N LEU A 149 -2.97 -0.27 0.22
CA LEU A 149 -2.24 -1.48 0.57
C LEU A 149 -2.19 -1.69 2.08
N ILE A 150 -2.11 -2.94 2.48
CA ILE A 150 -1.87 -3.36 3.87
C ILE A 150 -0.53 -4.08 3.93
N CYS A 151 0.34 -3.66 4.85
CA CYS A 151 1.61 -4.28 5.15
C CYS A 151 1.62 -4.76 6.61
N THR A 152 1.68 -6.07 6.82
CA THR A 152 1.70 -6.67 8.17
C THR A 152 2.99 -7.42 8.42
N PHE A 153 3.58 -7.20 9.59
CA PHE A 153 4.83 -7.83 10.02
C PHE A 153 4.57 -8.91 11.08
N THR A 154 5.35 -9.99 11.06
CA THR A 154 5.15 -11.12 11.97
C THR A 154 5.42 -10.80 13.45
N SER A 155 6.36 -9.90 13.76
CA SER A 155 6.65 -9.54 15.15
C SER A 155 7.18 -8.11 15.31
N PRO A 156 6.96 -7.48 16.49
CA PRO A 156 7.52 -6.16 16.78
C PRO A 156 9.04 -6.12 16.71
N SER A 157 9.71 -7.16 17.23
CA SER A 157 11.17 -7.25 17.26
C SER A 157 11.76 -7.25 15.85
N PHE A 158 11.16 -8.02 14.94
CA PHE A 158 11.57 -8.04 13.53
C PHE A 158 11.39 -6.66 12.89
N LEU A 159 10.25 -6.01 13.10
CA LEU A 159 9.97 -4.68 12.57
C LEU A 159 10.99 -3.64 13.06
N LEU A 160 11.32 -3.65 14.35
CA LEU A 160 12.28 -2.73 14.96
C LEU A 160 13.70 -2.92 14.44
N GLN A 161 14.16 -4.18 14.33
CA GLN A 161 15.51 -4.49 13.87
C GLN A 161 15.78 -4.08 12.42
N ASN A 162 14.73 -3.99 11.60
CA ASN A 162 14.83 -3.71 10.16
C ASN A 162 14.12 -2.41 9.78
N LEU A 163 13.85 -1.54 10.75
CA LEU A 163 12.98 -0.36 10.57
C LEU A 163 13.48 0.57 9.47
N ALA A 164 14.79 0.82 9.42
CA ALA A 164 15.38 1.74 8.44
C ALA A 164 15.24 1.20 7.01
N GLU A 165 15.58 -0.07 6.82
CA GLU A 165 15.53 -0.76 5.53
C GLU A 165 14.08 -0.91 5.05
N ILE A 166 13.15 -1.26 5.95
CA ILE A 166 11.72 -1.34 5.64
C ILE A 166 11.19 0.02 5.17
N THR A 167 11.53 1.09 5.92
CA THR A 167 11.08 2.45 5.59
C THR A 167 11.66 2.88 4.24
N GLN A 168 12.92 2.56 3.96
CA GLN A 168 13.57 2.90 2.69
C GLN A 168 12.97 2.12 1.51
N ILE A 169 12.64 0.84 1.69
CA ILE A 169 11.97 0.04 0.65
C ILE A 169 10.63 0.67 0.30
N LEU A 170 9.81 1.02 1.32
CA LEU A 170 8.53 1.67 1.09
C LEU A 170 8.69 3.01 0.37
N ASP A 171 9.65 3.84 0.79
CA ASP A 171 9.91 5.14 0.16
C ASP A 171 10.31 5.01 -1.31
N ASN A 172 11.25 4.11 -1.61
CA ASN A 172 11.73 3.86 -2.96
C ASN A 172 10.60 3.33 -3.85
N SER A 173 9.81 2.38 -3.34
CA SER A 173 8.68 1.84 -4.10
C SER A 173 7.60 2.89 -4.35
N ILE A 174 7.30 3.77 -3.39
CA ILE A 174 6.38 4.89 -3.59
C ILE A 174 6.91 5.87 -4.64
N LEU A 175 8.22 6.18 -4.62
CA LEU A 175 8.85 7.05 -5.60
C LEU A 175 8.77 6.46 -7.01
N ASN A 176 9.16 5.20 -7.17
CA ASN A 176 9.12 4.51 -8.46
C ASN A 176 7.69 4.37 -8.97
N TRP A 177 6.76 4.02 -8.09
CA TRP A 177 5.34 3.99 -8.39
C TRP A 177 4.87 5.35 -8.90
N SER A 178 5.14 6.45 -8.18
CA SER A 178 4.74 7.82 -8.53
C SER A 178 5.30 8.36 -9.85
N THR A 179 6.44 7.82 -10.30
CA THR A 179 7.11 8.23 -11.54
C THR A 179 6.84 7.28 -12.70
N SER A 180 6.28 6.10 -12.41
CA SER A 180 5.87 5.12 -13.40
C SER A 180 4.65 5.64 -14.15
N THR A 181 4.90 6.26 -15.30
CA THR A 181 3.86 6.51 -16.30
C THR A 181 3.27 5.16 -16.70
N VAL A 182 1.97 4.98 -16.51
CA VAL A 182 1.25 3.80 -16.96
C VAL A 182 1.43 3.71 -18.48
N LYS A 183 2.32 2.83 -18.95
CA LYS A 183 2.41 2.50 -20.37
C LYS A 183 1.08 1.84 -20.74
N HIS A 184 0.36 2.53 -21.63
CA HIS A 184 -0.89 2.08 -22.21
C HIS A 184 -0.72 0.83 -23.06
#